data_AF-A0A1V4X847-F1
#
_entry.id   AF-A0A1V4X847-F1
#
_cell.length_a   1.000
_cell.length_b   1.000
_cell.length_c   1.000
_cell.angle_alpha   90.00
_cell.angle_beta   90.00
_cell.angle_gamma   90.00
#
_symmetry.space_group_name_H-M   'P 1'
#
loop_
_entity.id
_entity.type
_entity.pdbx_description
1 polymer ?
#
loop_
_entity_poly.entity_id
_entity_poly.type
_entity_poly.pdbx_seq_one_letter_code
_entity_poly.pdbx_strand_id
1 'polypeptide(L)'
;MHPNRMQNFCCNGGSGLLVMPEYRSLRLEAAKIKAEQLKTTKARIVCTMCHNCREALADIIDHFQLDMEVVQIMDLVARALLQPEKKTGDGFSAKTTAPEYG
;
A
#
# COMPACT_ATOMS: atom_id res chain seq x y z
N MET A 1 -0.48 7.99 13.53
CA MET A 1 0.46 8.64 12.59
C MET A 1 0.81 10.03 13.12
N HIS A 2 1.92 10.11 13.87
CA HIS A 2 2.53 11.34 14.36
C HIS A 2 4.06 11.19 14.31
N PRO A 3 4.84 12.19 13.87
CA PRO A 3 4.41 13.42 13.19
C PRO A 3 3.61 13.17 11.89
N ASN A 4 2.87 14.16 11.39
CA ASN A 4 2.02 14.02 10.19
C ASN A 4 2.10 15.23 9.26
N ARG A 5 1.36 15.20 8.14
CA ARG A 5 1.39 16.21 7.07
C ARG A 5 2.82 16.41 6.54
N MET A 6 3.37 17.62 6.58
CA MET A 6 4.71 17.94 6.07
C MET A 6 5.83 17.26 6.85
N GLN A 7 5.55 16.80 8.07
CA GLN A 7 6.52 16.15 8.96
C GLN A 7 6.33 14.63 8.97
N ASN A 8 5.55 14.06 8.05
CA ASN A 8 5.35 12.62 7.97
C ASN A 8 6.61 11.91 7.44
N PHE A 9 6.89 10.69 7.91
CA PHE A 9 8.03 9.93 7.42
C PHE A 9 7.72 9.22 6.09
N CYS A 10 8.75 9.11 5.26
CA CYS A 10 8.74 8.41 3.97
C CYS A 10 8.50 6.89 4.18
N CYS A 11 7.97 6.21 3.15
CA CYS A 11 7.89 4.75 3.11
C CYS A 11 9.23 4.07 2.76
N ASN A 12 10.25 4.86 2.40
CA ASN A 12 11.57 4.40 1.94
C ASN A 12 11.58 3.52 0.68
N GLY A 13 10.48 3.50 -0.10
CA GLY A 13 10.41 2.81 -1.40
C GLY A 13 11.00 3.59 -2.59
N GLY A 14 11.44 4.83 -2.37
CA GLY A 14 11.99 5.69 -3.42
C GLY A 14 13.46 5.41 -3.78
N SER A 15 14.06 6.31 -4.56
CA SER A 15 15.50 6.39 -4.83
C SER A 15 16.15 5.10 -5.39
N GLY A 16 15.38 4.22 -6.02
CA GLY A 16 15.87 2.93 -6.54
C GLY A 16 16.05 1.83 -5.49
N LEU A 17 15.87 2.12 -4.20
CA LEU A 17 16.11 1.14 -3.12
C LEU A 17 15.12 -0.03 -3.14
N LEU A 18 13.93 0.17 -3.70
CA LEU A 18 12.93 -0.88 -3.80
C LEU A 18 13.30 -1.95 -4.84
N VAL A 19 14.03 -1.57 -5.90
CA VAL A 19 14.42 -2.48 -6.99
C VAL A 19 15.79 -3.13 -6.76
N MET A 20 16.47 -2.81 -5.66
CA MET A 20 17.77 -3.35 -5.29
C MET A 20 17.61 -4.25 -4.04
N PRO A 21 17.47 -5.59 -4.22
CA PRO A 21 17.17 -6.52 -3.13
C PRO A 21 18.22 -6.49 -2.01
N GLU A 22 19.47 -6.20 -2.34
CA GLU A 22 20.61 -6.13 -1.40
C GLU A 22 20.39 -5.05 -0.32
N TYR A 23 19.63 -4.01 -0.64
CA TYR A 23 19.30 -2.92 0.29
C TYR A 23 17.97 -3.12 1.04
N ARG A 24 17.28 -4.26 0.84
CA ARG A 24 15.99 -4.51 1.52
C ARG A 24 16.10 -4.38 3.04
N SER A 25 17.12 -5.00 3.65
CA SER A 25 17.32 -4.96 5.10
C SER A 25 17.53 -3.53 5.62
N LEU A 26 18.38 -2.75 4.94
CA LEU A 26 18.63 -1.35 5.28
C LEU A 26 17.36 -0.49 5.11
N ARG A 27 16.60 -0.71 4.03
CA ARG A 27 15.34 -0.02 3.77
C ARG A 27 14.31 -0.28 4.87
N LEU A 28 14.18 -1.53 5.31
CA LEU A 28 13.25 -1.93 6.36
C LEU A 28 13.69 -1.39 7.74
N GLU A 29 14.99 -1.38 8.03
CA GLU A 29 15.53 -0.75 9.23
C GLU A 29 15.17 0.74 9.30
N ALA A 30 15.44 1.48 8.23
CA ALA A 30 15.06 2.89 8.12
C ALA A 30 13.53 3.11 8.17
N ALA A 31 12.75 2.13 7.71
CA ALA A 31 11.29 2.19 7.71
C ALA A 31 10.64 1.87 9.07
N LYS A 32 11.40 1.43 10.07
CA LYS A 32 10.88 1.13 11.41
C LYS A 32 10.07 2.29 12.00
N ILE A 33 10.54 3.53 11.82
CA ILE A 33 9.80 4.72 12.29
C ILE A 33 8.44 4.89 11.59
N LYS A 34 8.36 4.52 10.30
CA LYS A 34 7.10 4.53 9.55
C LYS A 34 6.17 3.42 10.02
N ALA A 35 6.70 2.24 10.33
CA ALA A 35 5.93 1.13 10.89
C ALA A 35 5.24 1.52 12.22
N GLU A 36 5.98 2.15 13.13
CA GLU A 36 5.41 2.66 14.39
C GLU A 36 4.36 3.75 14.15
N GLN A 37 4.60 4.63 13.18
CA GLN A 37 3.62 5.63 12.78
C GLN A 37 2.30 5.03 12.26
N LEU A 38 2.37 3.92 11.53
CA LEU A 38 1.21 3.16 11.05
C LEU A 38 0.51 2.46 12.21
N LYS A 39 1.25 1.70 13.02
CA LYS A 39 0.74 0.95 14.18
C LYS A 39 -0.04 1.84 15.14
N THR A 40 0.48 3.03 15.45
CA THR A 40 -0.18 3.99 16.36
C THR A 40 -1.52 4.51 15.84
N THR A 41 -1.82 4.41 14.54
CA THR A 41 -3.13 4.83 14.01
C THR A 41 -4.28 3.92 14.39
N LYS A 42 -4.00 2.63 14.64
CA LYS A 42 -5.02 1.56 14.73
C LYS A 42 -5.93 1.45 13.50
N ALA A 43 -5.57 2.07 12.38
CA ALA A 43 -6.30 1.95 11.14
C ALA A 43 -6.04 0.56 10.52
N ARG A 44 -7.06 -0.02 9.89
CA ARG A 44 -6.93 -1.27 9.15
C ARG A 44 -6.48 -1.07 7.70
N ILE A 45 -6.58 0.15 7.19
CA ILE A 45 -6.26 0.48 5.80
C ILE A 45 -5.31 1.68 5.79
N VAL A 46 -4.21 1.56 5.05
CA VAL A 46 -3.37 2.69 4.64
C VAL A 46 -3.54 2.92 3.14
N CYS A 47 -3.89 4.15 2.76
CA CYS A 47 -4.09 4.53 1.37
C CYS A 47 -2.87 5.26 0.81
N THR A 48 -2.51 4.98 -0.45
CA THR A 48 -1.41 5.67 -1.15
C THR A 48 -1.69 5.85 -2.65
N MET A 49 -1.08 6.87 -3.24
CA MET A 49 -1.17 7.17 -4.68
C MET A 49 0.11 6.85 -5.45
N CYS A 50 1.17 6.46 -4.76
CA CYS A 50 2.46 6.17 -5.36
C CYS A 50 2.66 4.65 -5.44
N HIS A 51 3.00 4.16 -6.63
CA HIS A 51 3.27 2.74 -6.86
C HIS A 51 4.37 2.21 -5.93
N ASN A 52 5.49 2.92 -5.83
CA ASN A 52 6.59 2.52 -4.97
C ASN A 52 6.20 2.55 -3.49
N CYS A 53 5.29 3.45 -3.08
CA CYS A 53 4.78 3.44 -1.73
C CYS A 53 3.88 2.23 -1.46
N ARG A 54 3.07 1.79 -2.44
CA ARG A 54 2.23 0.59 -2.28
C ARG A 54 3.09 -0.62 -1.95
N GLU A 55 4.08 -0.89 -2.79
CA GLU A 55 4.98 -2.04 -2.63
C GLU A 55 5.83 -1.92 -1.34
N ALA A 56 6.39 -0.75 -1.05
CA ALA A 56 7.19 -0.56 0.16
C ALA A 56 6.35 -0.62 1.44
N LEU A 57 5.12 -0.11 1.44
CA LEU A 57 4.22 -0.21 2.59
C LEU A 57 3.74 -1.65 2.80
N ALA A 58 3.46 -2.40 1.73
CA ALA A 58 3.16 -3.83 1.83
C ALA A 58 4.32 -4.59 2.50
N ASP A 59 5.55 -4.34 2.06
CA ASP A 59 6.75 -4.96 2.63
C ASP A 59 7.01 -4.54 4.10
N ILE A 60 6.70 -3.29 4.46
CA ILE A 60 6.73 -2.82 5.87
C ILE A 60 5.67 -3.54 6.71
N ILE A 61 4.43 -3.61 6.21
CA ILE A 61 3.31 -4.24 6.91
C ILE A 61 3.61 -5.72 7.18
N ASP A 62 4.09 -6.43 6.17
CA ASP A 62 4.50 -7.83 6.28
C ASP A 62 5.68 -7.98 7.25
N HIS A 63 6.77 -7.24 7.04
CA HIS A 63 7.97 -7.39 7.88
C HIS A 63 7.72 -7.10 9.37
N PHE A 64 6.90 -6.09 9.68
CA PHE A 64 6.58 -5.71 11.06
C PHE A 64 5.27 -6.31 11.58
N GLN A 65 4.62 -7.19 10.81
CA GLN A 65 3.40 -7.92 11.17
C GLN A 65 2.28 -6.98 11.68
N LEU A 66 1.97 -5.95 10.89
CA LEU A 66 0.92 -4.99 11.21
C LEU A 66 -0.45 -5.50 10.74
N ASP A 67 -1.48 -5.40 11.58
CA ASP A 67 -2.88 -5.70 11.22
C ASP A 67 -3.48 -4.57 10.36
N MET A 68 -2.99 -4.46 9.13
CA MET A 68 -3.29 -3.37 8.20
C MET A 68 -3.10 -3.83 6.76
N GLU A 69 -3.93 -3.34 5.83
CA GLU A 69 -3.73 -3.52 4.38
C GLU A 69 -3.36 -2.20 3.70
N VAL A 70 -2.61 -2.28 2.60
CA VAL A 70 -2.35 -1.13 1.72
C VAL A 70 -3.32 -1.14 0.55
N VAL A 71 -3.93 0.02 0.28
CA VAL A 71 -4.86 0.20 -0.84
C VAL A 71 -4.41 1.39 -1.68
N GLN A 72 -4.53 1.31 -3.00
CA GLN A 72 -4.27 2.47 -3.85
C GLN A 72 -5.48 3.39 -3.95
N ILE A 73 -5.25 4.70 -4.10
CA ILE A 73 -6.34 5.66 -4.34
C ILE A 73 -7.18 5.23 -5.56
N MET A 74 -6.55 4.71 -6.61
CA MET A 74 -7.26 4.24 -7.80
C MET A 74 -8.24 3.09 -7.49
N ASP A 75 -7.88 2.18 -6.57
CA ASP A 75 -8.76 1.10 -6.14
C ASP A 75 -10.00 1.66 -5.43
N LEU A 76 -9.80 2.66 -4.56
CA LEU A 76 -10.91 3.30 -3.84
C LEU A 76 -11.84 4.03 -4.80
N VAL A 77 -11.28 4.76 -5.78
CA VAL A 77 -12.08 5.45 -6.81
C VAL A 77 -12.84 4.43 -7.65
N ALA A 78 -12.19 3.36 -8.11
CA ALA A 78 -12.84 2.31 -8.91
C ALA A 78 -13.98 1.60 -8.16
N ARG A 79 -13.85 1.41 -6.84
CA ARG A 79 -14.92 0.86 -5.98
C ARG A 79 -16.07 1.83 -5.75
N ALA A 80 -15.79 3.15 -5.78
CA ALA A 80 -16.80 4.19 -5.57
C ALA A 80 -17.61 4.51 -6.84
N LEU A 81 -17.07 4.22 -8.02
CA LEU A 81 -17.78 4.39 -9.28
C LEU A 81 -18.88 3.34 -9.44
N LEU A 82 -20.06 3.77 -9.90
CA LEU A 82 -21.12 2.85 -10.35
C LEU A 82 -20.58 2.06 -11.54
N GLN A 83 -20.33 0.78 -11.33
CA GLN A 83 -19.92 -0.09 -12.43
C GLN A 83 -21.14 -0.31 -13.35
N PRO A 84 -21.00 -0.10 -14.67
CA PRO A 84 -22.06 -0.45 -15.60
C PRO A 84 -22.35 -1.95 -15.48
N GLU A 85 -23.62 -2.33 -15.66
CA GLU A 85 -24.00 -3.75 -15.65
C GLU A 85 -23.10 -4.54 -16.59
N LYS A 86 -22.54 -5.63 -16.07
CA LYS A 86 -21.63 -6.52 -16.82
C LYS A 86 -22.40 -7.09 -18.01
N LYS A 87 -22.12 -6.61 -19.23
CA LYS A 87 -22.76 -7.15 -20.43
C LYS A 87 -22.13 -8.51 -20.73
N THR A 88 -22.83 -9.61 -20.47
CA THR A 88 -22.38 -10.95 -20.85
C THR A 88 -21.91 -10.99 -22.31
N GLY A 89 -20.59 -11.02 -22.55
CA GLY A 89 -20.00 -11.16 -23.89
C GLY A 89 -18.76 -10.30 -24.18
N ASP A 90 -18.42 -9.33 -23.33
CA ASP A 90 -17.13 -8.64 -23.43
C ASP A 90 -16.03 -9.51 -22.82
N GLY A 91 -15.10 -9.99 -23.66
CA GLY A 91 -13.95 -10.80 -23.24
C GLY A 91 -12.99 -10.12 -22.24
N PHE A 92 -13.35 -8.96 -21.71
CA PHE A 92 -12.69 -8.32 -20.58
C PHE A 92 -13.38 -8.74 -19.27
N SER A 93 -13.04 -9.94 -18.81
CA SER A 93 -13.34 -10.32 -17.43
C SER A 93 -12.44 -9.51 -16.51
N ALA A 94 -12.87 -8.29 -16.18
CA ALA A 94 -12.47 -7.69 -14.92
C ALA A 94 -12.94 -8.68 -13.86
N LYS A 95 -11.97 -9.44 -13.31
CA LYS A 95 -12.19 -10.24 -12.12
C LYS A 95 -12.56 -9.24 -11.02
N THR A 96 -13.85 -9.06 -10.80
CA THR A 96 -14.43 -8.28 -9.70
C THR A 96 -14.32 -9.03 -8.37
N THR A 97 -13.51 -10.09 -8.30
CA THR A 97 -12.96 -10.55 -7.04
C THR A 97 -12.03 -9.45 -6.57
N ALA A 98 -12.35 -8.83 -5.42
CA ALA A 98 -11.35 -8.08 -4.66
C ALA A 98 -10.04 -8.89 -4.72
N PRO A 99 -8.90 -8.28 -5.07
CA PRO A 99 -7.65 -9.02 -5.11
C PRO A 99 -7.46 -9.68 -3.74
N GLU A 100 -7.48 -11.01 -3.71
CA GLU A 100 -6.98 -11.78 -2.58
C GLU A 100 -5.48 -11.52 -2.54
N TYR A 101 -5.08 -10.58 -1.69
CA TYR A 101 -3.69 -10.44 -1.30
C TYR A 101 -3.40 -11.55 -0.29
N GLY A 102 -2.85 -12.66 -0.80
CA GLY A 102 -2.17 -13.67 0.01
C GLY A 102 -0.73 -13.27 0.31
#